data_AF-A0A0A1TJ39-F1
#
_entry.id   AF-A0A0A1TJ39-F1
#
_cell.length_a   1.000
_cell.length_b   1.000
_cell.length_c   1.000
_cell.angle_alpha   90.00
_cell.angle_beta   90.00
_cell.angle_gamma   90.00
#
_symmetry.space_group_name_H-M   'P 1'
#
loop_
_entity.id
_entity.type
_entity.pdbx_description
1 polymer ?
#
loop_
_entity_poly.entity_id
_entity_poly.type
_entity_poly.pdbx_seq_one_letter_code
_entity_poly.pdbx_strand_id
1 'polypeptide(L)'
;MRYNVKDYLLKAGICNLATADSVAMQRALTKYTAMDTQVSTQREYLLLVDLSEGVEAKSQEQFADELFQFDQINKLDKWKVTLLGRIKDSIEEADDEFA
;
A
#
# COMPACT_ATOMS: atom_id res chain seq x y z
N MET A 1 -19.58 -1.23 19.21
CA MET A 1 -18.99 -0.61 18.00
C MET A 1 -17.50 -0.95 17.96
N ARG A 2 -17.12 -2.10 17.40
CA ARG A 2 -15.71 -2.46 17.17
C ARG A 2 -15.34 -1.89 15.81
N TYR A 3 -14.78 -0.68 15.80
CA TYR A 3 -14.28 -0.08 14.57
C TYR A 3 -13.16 -0.97 14.03
N ASN A 4 -13.23 -1.32 12.73
CA ASN A 4 -12.17 -2.02 12.01
C ASN A 4 -10.94 -1.12 11.91
N VAL A 5 -10.18 -0.99 13.00
CA VAL A 5 -8.91 -0.24 13.05
C VAL A 5 -8.02 -0.66 11.88
N LYS A 6 -8.07 -1.95 11.50
CA LYS A 6 -7.41 -2.55 10.34
C LYS A 6 -7.77 -1.88 9.00
N ASP A 7 -9.05 -1.61 8.74
CA ASP A 7 -9.49 -0.99 7.48
C ASP A 7 -9.12 0.51 7.46
N TYR A 8 -9.11 1.18 8.60
CA TYR A 8 -8.62 2.57 8.72
C TYR A 8 -7.11 2.66 8.51
N LEU A 9 -6.34 1.73 9.08
CA LEU A 9 -4.90 1.62 8.87
C LEU A 9 -4.55 1.35 7.42
N LEU A 10 -5.24 0.40 6.79
CA LEU A 10 -5.06 0.08 5.39
C LEU A 10 -5.37 1.30 4.50
N LYS A 11 -6.50 1.98 4.73
CA LYS A 11 -6.87 3.20 3.99
C LYS A 11 -5.84 4.31 4.15
N ALA A 12 -5.35 4.53 5.37
CA ALA A 12 -4.32 5.53 5.63
C ALA A 12 -2.98 5.16 4.98
N GLY A 13 -2.59 3.88 4.99
CA GLY A 13 -1.40 3.38 4.29
C GLY A 13 -1.48 3.60 2.78
N ILE A 14 -2.63 3.29 2.16
CA ILE A 14 -2.86 3.52 0.71
C ILE A 14 -2.76 5.01 0.38
N CYS A 15 -3.24 5.92 1.25
CA CYS A 15 -3.08 7.36 1.02
C CYS A 15 -1.62 7.84 1.09
N ASN A 16 -0.80 7.24 1.95
CA ASN A 16 0.64 7.55 1.99
C ASN A 16 1.33 7.04 0.71
N LEU A 17 0.97 5.84 0.23
CA LEU A 17 1.44 5.32 -1.05
C LEU A 17 1.01 6.19 -2.24
N ALA A 18 -0.21 6.76 -2.21
CA ALA A 18 -0.70 7.70 -3.22
C ALA A 18 0.09 9.01 -3.29
N THR A 19 0.86 9.33 -2.24
CA THR A 19 1.70 10.53 -2.22
C THR A 19 3.13 10.23 -2.72
N ALA A 20 3.43 8.98 -3.09
CA ALA A 20 4.75 8.49 -3.51
C ALA A 20 5.89 8.79 -2.51
N ASP A 21 5.56 9.04 -1.24
CA ASP A 21 6.54 9.34 -0.20
C ASP A 21 6.84 8.07 0.61
N SER A 22 7.91 7.38 0.20
CA SER A 22 8.40 6.17 0.87
C SER A 22 8.77 6.42 2.34
N VAL A 23 9.27 7.61 2.66
CA VAL A 23 9.63 8.01 4.03
C VAL A 23 8.38 8.20 4.88
N ALA A 24 7.33 8.82 4.33
CA ALA A 24 6.04 8.92 4.99
C ALA A 24 5.42 7.54 5.24
N MET A 25 5.56 6.61 4.28
CA MET A 25 5.07 5.24 4.42
C MET A 25 5.80 4.47 5.53
N GLN A 26 7.14 4.46 5.53
CA GLN A 26 7.92 3.79 6.58
C GLN A 26 7.63 4.38 7.97
N ARG A 27 7.45 5.70 8.08
CA ARG A 27 7.02 6.36 9.32
C ARG A 27 5.63 5.92 9.76
N ALA A 28 4.69 5.81 8.81
CA ALA A 28 3.34 5.33 9.09
C ALA A 28 3.37 3.87 9.59
N LEU A 29 4.10 2.97 8.92
CA LEU A 29 4.28 1.57 9.34
C LEU A 29 4.88 1.45 10.75
N THR A 30 5.93 2.24 11.04
CA THR A 30 6.56 2.29 12.37
C THR A 30 5.55 2.78 13.42
N LYS A 31 4.73 3.78 13.08
CA LYS A 31 3.68 4.29 13.97
C LYS A 31 2.58 3.25 14.21
N TYR A 32 2.23 2.47 13.19
CA TYR A 32 1.21 1.43 13.29
C TYR A 32 1.67 0.24 14.13
N THR A 33 2.90 -0.20 13.96
CA THR A 33 3.53 -1.26 14.78
C THR A 33 3.76 -0.80 16.22
N ALA A 34 4.05 0.49 16.46
CA ALA A 34 4.14 1.05 17.80
C ALA A 34 2.78 1.17 18.50
N MET A 35 1.69 1.39 17.76
CA MET A 35 0.33 1.45 18.32
C MET A 35 -0.21 0.06 18.68
N ASP A 36 0.04 -0.93 17.82
CA ASP A 36 -0.41 -2.30 18.05
C ASP A 36 0.57 -3.28 17.39
N THR A 37 1.27 -4.04 18.22
CA THR A 37 2.24 -5.05 17.77
C THR A 37 1.59 -6.20 17.01
N GLN A 38 0.26 -6.38 17.11
CA GLN A 38 -0.47 -7.37 16.31
C GLN A 38 -0.66 -6.93 14.86
N VAL A 39 -0.51 -5.63 14.56
CA VAL A 39 -0.66 -5.09 13.20
C VAL A 39 0.43 -5.63 12.27
N SER A 40 1.65 -5.88 12.77
CA SER A 40 2.76 -6.44 11.98
C SER A 40 2.47 -7.81 11.37
N THR A 41 1.57 -8.58 11.98
CA THR A 41 1.16 -9.91 11.51
C THR A 41 -0.12 -9.88 10.66
N GLN A 42 -0.72 -8.70 10.49
CA GLN A 42 -1.89 -8.54 9.65
C GLN A 42 -1.47 -8.56 8.19
N ARG A 43 -2.28 -9.22 7.36
CA ARG A 43 -2.04 -9.27 5.91
C ARG A 43 -2.11 -7.90 5.27
N GLU A 44 -2.94 -7.01 5.82
CA GLU A 44 -3.05 -5.62 5.41
C GLU A 44 -1.75 -4.84 5.62
N TYR A 45 -0.99 -5.16 6.67
CA TYR A 45 0.30 -4.53 6.93
C TYR A 45 1.37 -5.08 5.98
N LEU A 46 1.43 -6.40 5.82
CA LEU A 46 2.33 -7.05 4.86
C LEU A 46 2.14 -6.49 3.45
N LEU A 47 0.88 -6.42 2.97
CA LEU A 47 0.57 -5.80 1.69
C LEU A 47 1.12 -4.38 1.57
N LEU A 48 0.94 -3.55 2.60
CA LEU A 48 1.47 -2.17 2.56
C LEU A 48 2.99 -2.16 2.43
N VAL A 49 3.69 -3.05 3.13
CA VAL A 49 5.15 -3.20 3.01
C VAL A 49 5.52 -3.63 1.60
N ASP A 50 4.91 -4.69 1.08
CA ASP A 50 5.21 -5.24 -0.25
C ASP A 50 4.93 -4.22 -1.36
N LEU A 51 3.81 -3.48 -1.24
CA LEU A 51 3.49 -2.37 -2.15
C LEU A 51 4.48 -1.20 -2.03
N SER A 52 4.98 -0.88 -0.83
CA SER A 52 6.01 0.16 -0.68
C SER A 52 7.34 -0.26 -1.30
N GLU A 53 7.73 -1.53 -1.17
CA GLU A 53 8.91 -2.06 -1.83
C GLU A 53 8.76 -2.04 -3.35
N GLY A 54 7.58 -2.41 -3.89
CA GLY A 54 7.28 -2.30 -5.32
C GLY A 54 7.35 -0.87 -5.85
N VAL A 55 6.89 0.12 -5.06
CA VAL A 55 7.02 1.55 -5.39
C VAL A 55 8.48 2.01 -5.32
N GLU A 56 9.25 1.62 -4.30
CA GLU A 56 10.68 1.95 -4.17
C GLU A 56 11.53 1.32 -5.29
N ALA A 57 11.18 0.09 -5.71
CA ALA A 57 11.81 -0.60 -6.83
C ALA A 57 11.35 -0.09 -8.20
N LYS A 58 10.38 0.85 -8.24
CA LYS A 58 9.70 1.33 -9.45
C LYS A 58 9.17 0.20 -10.36
N SER A 59 8.84 -0.95 -9.77
CA SER A 59 8.39 -2.11 -10.53
C SER A 59 6.87 -2.16 -10.55
N GLN A 60 6.29 -1.70 -11.65
CA GLN A 60 4.83 -1.74 -11.86
C GLN A 60 4.30 -3.19 -11.88
N GLU A 61 5.11 -4.14 -12.37
CA GLU A 61 4.78 -5.55 -12.43
C GLU A 61 4.71 -6.18 -11.03
N GLN A 62 5.69 -5.88 -10.18
CA GLN A 62 5.68 -6.33 -8.78
C GLN A 62 4.49 -5.76 -8.01
N PHE A 63 4.20 -4.47 -8.18
CA PHE A 63 3.05 -3.83 -7.55
C PHE A 63 1.73 -4.49 -7.98
N ALA A 64 1.59 -4.84 -9.26
CA ALA A 64 0.39 -5.48 -9.80
C ALA A 64 0.23 -6.94 -9.33
N ASP A 65 1.32 -7.70 -9.23
CA ASP A 65 1.28 -9.10 -8.77
C ASP A 65 0.88 -9.18 -7.28
N GLU A 66 1.47 -8.35 -6.41
CA GLU A 66 1.11 -8.30 -5.00
C GLU A 66 -0.36 -7.90 -4.79
N LEU A 67 -0.84 -6.93 -5.58
CA LEU A 67 -2.26 -6.55 -5.62
C LEU A 67 -3.17 -7.70 -6.02
N PHE A 68 -2.77 -8.49 -7.03
CA PHE A 68 -3.53 -9.62 -7.52
C PHE A 68 -3.58 -10.75 -6.49
N GLN A 69 -2.45 -11.08 -5.86
CA GLN A 69 -2.38 -12.03 -4.75
C GLN A 69 -3.30 -11.62 -3.60
N PHE A 70 -3.31 -10.33 -3.26
CA PHE A 70 -4.17 -9.83 -2.20
C PHE A 70 -5.66 -9.85 -2.58
N ASP A 71 -6.04 -9.49 -3.81
CA ASP A 71 -7.43 -9.51 -4.26
C ASP A 71 -8.05 -10.92 -4.24
N GLN A 72 -7.24 -11.96 -4.51
CA GLN A 72 -7.70 -13.35 -4.41
C GLN A 72 -8.08 -13.76 -2.98
N ILE A 73 -7.40 -13.20 -1.98
CA ILE A 73 -7.62 -13.54 -0.57
C ILE A 73 -8.66 -12.61 0.05
N ASN A 74 -8.57 -11.32 -0.26
CA ASN A 74 -9.38 -10.24 0.27
C ASN A 74 -9.84 -9.35 -0.89
N LYS A 75 -11.11 -9.51 -1.26
CA LYS A 75 -11.72 -8.77 -2.35
C LYS A 75 -11.58 -7.26 -2.12
N LEU A 76 -10.90 -6.58 -3.04
CA LEU A 76 -10.66 -5.15 -2.94
C LEU A 76 -11.94 -4.39 -3.28
N ASP A 77 -12.29 -3.43 -2.43
CA ASP A 77 -13.37 -2.49 -2.72
C ASP A 77 -13.00 -1.59 -3.90
N LYS A 78 -14.01 -1.15 -4.66
CA LYS A 78 -13.84 -0.25 -5.82
C LYS A 78 -12.98 0.98 -5.52
N TRP A 79 -13.10 1.55 -4.32
CA TRP A 79 -12.27 2.68 -3.89
C TRP A 79 -10.77 2.32 -3.78
N LYS A 80 -10.45 1.15 -3.21
CA LYS A 80 -9.06 0.69 -3.04
C LYS A 80 -8.42 0.44 -4.40
N VAL A 81 -9.14 -0.26 -5.30
CA VAL A 81 -8.70 -0.51 -6.68
C VAL A 81 -8.47 0.80 -7.44
N THR A 82 -9.35 1.79 -7.28
CA THR A 82 -9.20 3.08 -7.98
C THR A 82 -7.97 3.85 -7.50
N LEU A 83 -7.68 3.87 -6.19
CA LEU A 83 -6.50 4.56 -5.66
C LEU A 83 -5.21 3.83 -6.04
N LEU A 84 -5.20 2.49 -5.90
CA LEU A 84 -4.05 1.65 -6.24
C LEU A 84 -3.73 1.68 -7.74
N GLY A 85 -4.75 1.77 -8.61
CA GLY A 85 -4.56 2.02 -10.04
C GLY A 85 -3.86 3.34 -10.31
N ARG A 86 -4.26 4.43 -9.63
CA ARG A 86 -3.57 5.73 -9.78
C ARG A 86 -2.12 5.70 -9.29
N ILE A 87 -1.85 4.97 -8.21
CA ILE A 87 -0.47 4.77 -7.72
C ILE A 87 0.34 4.02 -8.78
N LYS A 88 -0.23 2.96 -9.35
CA LYS A 88 0.39 2.17 -10.42
C LYS A 88 0.73 3.03 -11.64
N ASP A 89 -0.16 3.92 -12.06
CA ASP A 89 0.07 4.85 -13.18
C ASP A 89 1.15 5.90 -12.82
N SER A 90 1.15 6.38 -11.58
CA SER A 90 2.15 7.36 -11.10
C SER A 90 3.57 6.80 -11.02
N ILE A 91 3.74 5.48 -10.84
CA ILE A 91 5.06 4.82 -10.89
C ILE A 91 5.61 4.83 -12.32
N GLU A 92 4.75 4.64 -13.33
CA GLU A 92 5.11 4.63 -14.76
C GLU A 92 5.55 6.03 -15.22
N GLU A 93 4.81 7.09 -14.86
CA GLU A 93 5.20 8.47 -15.19
C GLU A 93 6.56 8.88 -14.59
N ALA A 94 6.91 8.38 -13.41
CA ALA A 94 8.19 8.66 -12.76
C ALA A 94 9.40 7.95 -13.41
N ASP A 95 9.18 7.01 -14.32
CA ASP A 95 10.23 6.41 -15.14
C ASP A 95 10.33 7.08 -16.52
N ASP A 96 9.22 7.56 -17.08
CA ASP A 96 9.21 8.31 -18.35
C ASP A 96 9.78 9.73 -18.24
N GLU A 97 9.74 10.39 -17.07
CA GLU A 97 10.27 11.76 -16.90
C GLU A 97 11.82 11.84 -16.95
N PHE A 98 12.51 10.70 -16.93
CA PHE A 98 13.98 10.61 -17.01
C PHE A 98 14.52 9.97 -18.30
N ALA A 99 13.66 9.67 -19.29
CA ALA A 99 14.03 9.12 -20.60
C ALA A 99 14.03 10.20 -21.70
#